data_AF-A0A416HRK0-F1
#
_entry.id   AF-A0A416HRK0-F1
#
_cell.length_a   1.000
_cell.length_b   1.000
_cell.length_c   1.000
_cell.angle_alpha   90.00
_cell.angle_beta   90.00
_cell.angle_gamma   90.00
#
_symmetry.space_group_name_H-M   'P 1'
#
loop_
_entity.id
_entity.type
_entity.pdbx_description
1 polymer ?
#
loop_
_entity_poly.entity_id
_entity_poly.type
_entity_poly.pdbx_seq_one_letter_code
_entity_poly.pdbx_strand_id
1 'polypeptide(L)'
;MTDQELKEVIQEIKNSTMPIPTQQKLIDELEGIRWIPTTCTVDQVINELEEEKEYAYADFEAYVNDVSPCLDAEYDDLFHRGLERAIEIIKDGGKNDAGFGNTRPKRSVCKRL
;
A
#
# COMPACT_ATOMS: atom_id res chain seq x y z
N MET A 1 1.14 -18.46 0.21
CA MET A 1 1.93 -19.07 1.29
C MET A 1 1.43 -18.49 2.60
N THR A 2 0.80 -19.32 3.43
CA THR A 2 0.29 -18.90 4.74
C THR A 2 1.43 -18.78 5.76
N ASP A 3 1.22 -18.03 6.85
CA ASP A 3 2.18 -17.92 7.96
C ASP A 3 2.61 -19.29 8.53
N GLN A 4 1.71 -20.27 8.50
CA GLN A 4 1.99 -21.63 8.97
C GLN A 4 2.93 -22.37 8.01
N GLU A 5 2.65 -22.31 6.70
CA GLU A 5 3.52 -22.90 5.67
C GLU A 5 4.92 -22.28 5.70
N LEU A 6 5.02 -20.97 5.93
CA LEU A 6 6.30 -20.26 5.99
C LEU A 6 7.12 -20.70 7.21
N LYS A 7 6.50 -20.86 8.38
CA LYS A 7 7.15 -21.40 9.58
C LYS A 7 7.66 -22.81 9.38
N GLU A 8 6.89 -23.66 8.70
CA GLU A 8 7.30 -25.02 8.37
C GLU A 8 8.51 -25.03 7.43
N VAL A 9 8.50 -24.22 6.37
CA VAL A 9 9.63 -24.09 5.43
C VAL A 9 10.90 -23.54 6.10
N ILE A 10 10.79 -22.51 6.95
CA ILE A 10 11.94 -21.99 7.71
C ILE A 10 12.50 -23.07 8.64
N GLN A 11 11.62 -23.85 9.27
CA GLN A 11 12.05 -24.92 10.18
C GLN A 11 12.74 -26.06 9.42
N GLU A 12 12.26 -26.42 8.23
CA GLU A 12 12.93 -27.38 7.34
C GLU A 12 14.33 -26.88 6.91
N ILE A 13 14.47 -25.59 6.58
CA ILE A 13 15.77 -24.99 6.24
C ILE A 13 16.74 -25.07 7.41
N LYS A 14 16.30 -24.72 8.62
CA LYS A 14 17.10 -24.80 9.86
C LYS A 14 17.54 -26.23 10.19
N ASN A 15 16.71 -27.22 9.84
CA ASN A 15 16.99 -28.64 10.06
C ASN A 15 17.81 -29.28 8.92
N SER A 16 18.06 -28.56 7.83
CA SER A 16 18.83 -29.07 6.68
C SER A 16 20.32 -29.24 6.99
N THR A 17 21.01 -30.10 6.23
CA THR A 17 22.46 -30.31 6.33
C THR A 17 23.28 -29.25 5.58
N MET A 18 22.65 -28.19 5.08
CA MET A 18 23.36 -27.13 4.35
C MET A 18 24.20 -26.25 5.29
N PRO A 19 25.23 -25.55 4.78
CA PRO A 19 26.01 -24.61 5.58
C PRO A 19 25.11 -23.54 6.20
N ILE A 20 25.36 -23.21 7.47
CA ILE A 20 24.61 -22.18 8.23
C ILE A 20 24.50 -20.84 7.48
N PRO A 21 25.54 -20.32 6.81
CA PRO A 21 25.42 -19.08 6.03
C PRO A 21 24.40 -19.17 4.89
N THR A 22 24.28 -20.34 4.26
CA THR A 22 23.30 -20.60 3.20
C THR A 22 21.89 -20.66 3.76
N GLN A 23 21.71 -21.27 4.94
CA GLN A 23 20.42 -21.29 5.63
C GLN A 23 19.94 -19.86 5.94
N GLN A 24 20.83 -19.03 6.50
CA GLN A 24 20.48 -17.65 6.87
C GLN A 24 20.08 -16.83 5.65
N LYS A 25 20.86 -16.91 4.56
CA LYS A 25 20.54 -16.21 3.31
C LYS A 25 19.16 -16.56 2.75
N LEU A 26 18.80 -17.85 2.76
CA LEU A 26 17.50 -18.29 2.25
C LEU A 26 16.35 -17.86 3.17
N ILE A 27 16.58 -17.84 4.49
CA ILE A 27 15.60 -17.32 5.45
C ILE A 27 15.37 -15.84 5.21
N ASP A 28 16.43 -15.05 5.04
CA ASP A 28 16.33 -13.61 4.78
C ASP A 28 15.59 -13.33 3.46
N GLU A 29 15.85 -14.12 2.41
CA GLU A 29 15.11 -14.04 1.13
C GLU A 29 13.62 -14.39 1.29
N LEU A 30 13.28 -15.43 2.06
CA LEU A 30 11.90 -15.85 2.31
C LEU A 30 11.14 -14.85 3.21
N GLU A 31 11.81 -14.29 4.21
CA GLU A 31 11.27 -13.22 5.04
C GLU A 31 11.09 -11.92 4.25
N GLY A 32 11.91 -11.66 3.24
CA GLY A 32 11.72 -10.55 2.29
C GLY A 32 10.49 -10.70 1.39
N ILE A 33 10.11 -11.93 1.03
CA ILE A 33 8.88 -12.22 0.26
C ILE A 33 7.60 -12.02 1.10
N ARG A 34 7.72 -12.05 2.43
CA ARG A 34 6.61 -11.89 3.39
C ARG A 34 5.91 -10.52 3.33
N TRP A 35 6.45 -9.55 2.59
CA TRP A 35 5.79 -8.25 2.38
C TRP A 35 4.42 -8.37 1.68
N ILE A 36 4.08 -9.52 1.10
CA ILE A 36 2.76 -9.76 0.54
C ILE A 36 2.01 -10.77 1.43
N PRO A 37 1.11 -10.34 2.32
CA PRO A 37 0.25 -11.25 3.05
C PRO A 37 -0.62 -11.98 2.03
N THR A 38 -0.57 -13.32 1.99
CA THR A 38 -1.42 -14.14 1.11
C THR A 38 -2.92 -13.98 1.43
N THR A 39 -3.25 -13.30 2.52
CA THR A 39 -4.60 -12.88 2.89
C THR A 39 -4.59 -11.42 3.38
N CYS A 40 -4.21 -10.47 2.53
CA CYS A 40 -4.37 -9.06 2.85
C CYS A 40 -5.88 -8.76 2.98
N THR A 41 -6.35 -8.56 4.22
CA THR A 41 -7.76 -8.22 4.46
C THR A 41 -8.00 -6.74 4.24
N VAL A 42 -9.24 -6.36 3.97
CA VAL A 42 -9.62 -4.95 3.82
C VAL A 42 -9.22 -4.13 5.05
N ASP A 43 -9.37 -4.69 6.25
CA ASP A 43 -9.00 -4.04 7.50
C ASP A 43 -7.47 -3.83 7.63
N GLN A 44 -6.66 -4.77 7.14
CA GLN A 44 -5.20 -4.63 7.12
C GLN A 44 -4.77 -3.51 6.17
N VAL A 45 -5.36 -3.44 4.98
CA VAL A 45 -5.11 -2.35 4.03
C VAL A 45 -5.50 -1.00 4.64
N ILE A 46 -6.66 -0.93 5.31
CA ILE A 46 -7.10 0.30 5.99
C ILE A 46 -6.09 0.72 7.06
N ASN A 47 -5.61 -0.21 7.88
CA ASN A 47 -4.66 0.09 8.94
C ASN A 47 -3.33 0.62 8.38
N GLU A 48 -2.80 -0.01 7.33
CA GLU A 48 -1.56 0.45 6.67
C GLU A 48 -1.73 1.84 6.05
N LEU A 49 -2.87 2.11 5.40
CA LEU A 49 -3.17 3.45 4.88
C LEU A 49 -3.33 4.49 5.99
N GLU A 50 -3.86 4.12 7.17
CA GLU A 50 -3.97 5.02 8.32
C GLU A 50 -2.57 5.36 8.88
N GLU A 51 -1.67 4.37 8.98
CA GLU A 51 -0.27 4.56 9.41
C GLU A 51 0.51 5.44 8.41
N GLU A 52 0.44 5.15 7.12
CA GLU A 52 1.09 5.97 6.09
C GLU A 52 0.56 7.41 6.07
N LYS A 53 -0.74 7.59 6.26
CA LYS A 53 -1.37 8.92 6.34
C LYS A 53 -0.81 9.70 7.53
N GLU A 54 -0.72 9.09 8.70
CA GLU A 54 -0.18 9.75 9.89
C GLU A 54 1.31 10.07 9.74
N TYR A 55 2.11 9.16 9.17
CA TYR A 55 3.52 9.40 8.93
C TYR A 55 3.74 10.56 7.94
N ALA A 56 3.07 10.49 6.79
CA ALA A 56 3.14 11.53 5.77
C ALA A 56 2.65 12.90 6.27
N TYR A 57 1.65 12.94 7.16
CA TYR A 57 1.16 14.19 7.75
C TYR A 57 2.09 14.77 8.82
N ALA A 58 2.78 13.92 9.59
CA ALA A 58 3.65 14.35 10.67
C ALA A 58 4.97 14.94 10.15
N ASP A 59 5.58 14.28 9.16
CA ASP A 59 6.81 14.71 8.52
C ASP A 59 6.91 14.11 7.10
N PHE A 60 6.44 14.86 6.12
CA PHE A 60 6.40 14.38 4.74
C PHE A 60 7.80 14.19 4.14
N GLU A 61 8.78 15.02 4.51
CA GLU A 61 10.15 14.87 4.02
C GLU A 61 10.77 13.56 4.51
N ALA A 62 10.58 13.21 5.79
CA ALA A 62 11.00 11.91 6.32
C ALA A 62 10.28 10.74 5.63
N TYR A 63 8.95 10.83 5.44
CA TYR A 63 8.17 9.83 4.73
C TYR A 63 8.67 9.60 3.29
N VAL A 64 8.93 10.67 2.54
CA VAL A 64 9.45 10.59 1.16
C VAL A 64 10.80 9.89 1.14
N ASN A 65 11.71 10.23 2.06
CA ASN A 65 13.03 9.62 2.10
C ASN A 65 12.98 8.11 2.42
N ASP A 66 12.10 7.69 3.34
CA ASP A 66 12.05 6.31 3.83
C ASP A 66 11.13 5.39 3.01
N VAL A 67 10.00 5.92 2.53
CA VAL A 67 8.91 5.11 1.96
C VAL A 67 8.74 5.36 0.47
N SER A 68 8.70 6.62 0.03
CA SER A 68 8.38 6.97 -1.36
C SER A 68 9.25 8.11 -1.92
N PRO A 69 10.51 7.83 -2.30
CA PRO A 69 11.47 8.86 -2.75
C PRO A 69 11.15 9.50 -4.10
N CYS A 70 10.08 9.05 -4.76
CA CYS A 70 9.63 9.59 -6.04
C CYS A 70 8.67 10.78 -5.88
N LEU A 71 8.19 11.05 -4.67
CA LEU A 71 7.36 12.21 -4.37
C LEU A 71 8.24 13.42 -4.07
N ASP A 72 7.78 14.59 -4.47
CA ASP A 72 8.39 15.86 -4.13
C ASP A 72 7.54 16.62 -3.10
N ALA A 73 8.11 17.67 -2.52
CA ALA A 73 7.47 18.47 -1.49
C ALA A 73 6.18 19.18 -1.96
N GLU A 74 5.88 19.25 -3.27
CA GLU A 74 4.64 19.86 -3.76
C GLU A 74 3.41 19.01 -3.38
N TYR A 75 3.59 17.73 -3.08
CA TYR A 75 2.53 16.82 -2.68
C TYR A 75 2.23 16.82 -1.17
N ASP A 76 3.07 17.41 -0.33
CA ASP A 76 2.97 17.41 1.14
C ASP A 76 1.56 17.75 1.64
N ASP A 77 1.02 18.88 1.14
CA ASP A 77 -0.27 19.42 1.55
C ASP A 77 -1.47 18.50 1.22
N LEU A 78 -1.36 17.67 0.19
CA LEU A 78 -2.49 16.92 -0.39
C LEU A 78 -2.36 15.40 -0.25
N PHE A 79 -1.16 14.88 0.00
CA PHE A 79 -0.92 13.44 -0.02
C PHE A 79 -1.69 12.71 1.08
N HIS A 80 -1.61 13.19 2.33
CA HIS A 80 -2.36 12.64 3.45
C HIS A 80 -3.88 12.69 3.22
N ARG A 81 -4.40 13.73 2.54
CA ARG A 81 -5.82 13.83 2.17
C ARG A 81 -6.23 12.80 1.11
N GLY A 82 -5.32 12.49 0.20
CA GLY A 82 -5.51 11.41 -0.78
C GLY A 82 -5.65 10.05 -0.10
N LEU A 83 -4.81 9.77 0.90
CA LEU A 83 -4.86 8.56 1.71
C LEU A 83 -6.15 8.49 2.55
N GLU A 84 -6.54 9.60 3.18
CA GLU A 84 -7.82 9.71 3.89
C GLU A 84 -9.00 9.37 2.96
N ARG A 85 -9.01 9.91 1.75
CA ARG A 85 -10.06 9.61 0.77
C ARG A 85 -10.04 8.14 0.34
N ALA A 86 -8.86 7.53 0.16
CA ALA A 86 -8.76 6.12 -0.19
C ALA A 86 -9.38 5.23 0.89
N ILE A 87 -9.10 5.51 2.17
CA ILE A 87 -9.68 4.79 3.31
C ILE A 87 -11.20 4.86 3.30
N GLU A 88 -11.79 6.04 3.07
CA GLU A 88 -13.25 6.20 2.96
C GLU A 88 -13.84 5.36 1.83
N ILE A 89 -13.25 5.41 0.63
CA ILE A 89 -13.71 4.64 -0.53
C ILE A 89 -13.73 3.14 -0.22
N ILE A 90 -12.69 2.65 0.46
CA ILE A 90 -12.55 1.25 0.84
C ILE A 90 -13.61 0.87 1.90
N LYS A 91 -13.78 1.69 2.95
CA LYS A 91 -14.80 1.49 4.00
C LYS A 91 -16.22 1.48 3.44
N ASP A 92 -16.50 2.31 2.44
CA ASP A 92 -17.79 2.37 1.74
C ASP A 92 -17.99 1.24 0.70
N GLY A 93 -17.01 0.35 0.53
CA GLY A 93 -17.04 -0.72 -0.46
C GLY A 93 -17.13 -0.20 -1.90
N GLY A 94 -16.56 0.98 -2.16
CA GLY A 94 -16.56 1.61 -3.48
C GLY A 94 -17.90 2.23 -3.91
N LYS A 95 -18.92 2.27 -3.06
CA LYS A 95 -20.26 2.84 -3.35
C LYS A 95 -20.27 4.37 -3.20
N ASN A 96 -19.37 5.05 -3.90
CA ASN A 96 -19.46 6.49 -4.00
C ASN A 96 -20.42 6.86 -5.13
N ASP A 97 -21.72 6.88 -4.82
CA ASP A 97 -22.75 7.43 -5.71
C ASP A 97 -22.74 8.98 -5.74
N ALA A 98 -21.77 9.62 -5.07
CA ALA A 98 -21.62 11.07 -5.02
C ALA A 98 -20.66 11.57 -6.11
N GLY A 99 -21.26 12.20 -7.12
CA GLY A 99 -20.55 12.83 -8.23
C GLY A 99 -19.71 14.04 -7.80
N PHE A 100 -18.40 13.93 -8.02
CA PHE A 100 -17.56 15.05 -8.37
C PHE A 100 -16.78 14.70 -9.63
N GLY A 101 -17.06 15.40 -10.73
CA GLY A 101 -16.05 15.59 -11.78
C GLY A 101 -16.14 14.76 -13.07
N ASN A 102 -17.28 14.19 -13.44
CA ASN A 102 -17.55 13.88 -14.86
C ASN A 102 -18.53 14.90 -15.47
N THR A 103 -18.35 16.18 -15.17
CA THR A 103 -18.84 17.24 -16.06
C THR A 103 -17.92 17.31 -17.26
N ARG A 104 -18.03 16.35 -18.18
CA ARG A 104 -17.78 16.68 -19.58
C ARG A 104 -18.70 17.87 -19.88
N PRO A 105 -18.19 19.03 -20.33
CA PRO A 105 -19.08 20.07 -20.83
C PRO A 105 -19.94 19.38 -21.88
N LYS A 106 -21.26 19.37 -21.71
CA LYS A 106 -22.16 18.96 -22.79
C LYS A 106 -21.79 19.89 -23.93
N ARG A 107 -21.15 19.36 -24.98
CA ARG A 107 -20.86 20.10 -26.21
C ARG A 107 -22.16 20.79 -26.59
N SER A 108 -22.23 22.11 -26.36
CA SER A 108 -23.28 22.92 -26.92
C SER A 108 -23.09 22.77 -28.42
N VAL A 109 -24.04 22.10 -29.06
CA VAL A 109 -24.09 22.08 -30.51
C VAL A 109 -24.23 23.54 -30.90
N CYS A 110 -23.16 24.10 -31.46
CA CYS A 110 -23.14 25.43 -32.02
C CYS A 110 -24.31 25.49 -33.02
N LYS A 111 -25.39 26.19 -32.66
CA LYS A 111 -26.46 26.48 -33.60
C LYS A 111 -25.85 27.45 -34.60
N ARG A 112 -25.53 26.94 -35.79
CA ARG A 112 -25.29 27.76 -36.97
C ARG A 112 -26.52 28.63 -37.18
N LEU A 113 -26.36 29.93 -36.95
CA LEU A 113 -27.17 30.97 -37.58
C LEU A 113 -26.51 31.31 -38.91
#